data_AF-A0A949T630-F1
#
_entry.id   AF-A0A949T630-F1
#
_cell.length_a   1.000
_cell.length_b   1.000
_cell.length_c   1.000
_cell.angle_alpha   90.00
_cell.angle_beta   90.00
_cell.angle_gamma   90.00
#
_symmetry.space_group_name_H-M   'P 1'
#
loop_
_entity.id
_entity.type
_entity.pdbx_description
1 polymer ?
#
loop_
_entity_poly.entity_id
_entity_poly.type
_entity_poly.pdbx_seq_one_letter_code
_entity_poly.pdbx_strand_id
1 'polypeptide(L)'
;MPVFPREQFLILRSEDLYNQTDKTMQQVYDFLEIDNYSLPIYPKLNSGSYEKNNNELHQKLSNFFQPHNRKLEDYLGMKFDWE
;
A
#
# COMPACT_ATOMS: atom_id res chain seq x y z
N MET A 1 16.03 -2.87 -8.82
CA MET A 1 16.48 -3.52 -7.58
C MET A 1 17.83 -4.20 -7.85
N PRO A 2 18.95 -3.46 -7.74
CA PRO A 2 20.26 -3.95 -8.20
C PRO A 2 21.02 -4.79 -7.17
N VAL A 3 20.66 -4.70 -5.88
CA VAL A 3 21.37 -5.37 -4.77
C VAL A 3 20.60 -6.58 -4.25
N PHE A 4 19.27 -6.50 -4.19
CA PHE A 4 18.39 -7.58 -3.75
C PHE A 4 17.43 -7.97 -4.87
N PRO A 5 17.19 -9.28 -5.11
CA PRO A 5 16.15 -9.74 -6.04
C PRO A 5 14.75 -9.21 -5.69
N ARG A 6 13.88 -9.11 -6.70
CA ARG A 6 12.50 -8.57 -6.56
C ARG A 6 11.67 -9.40 -5.59
N GLU A 7 11.94 -10.70 -5.53
CA GLU A 7 11.27 -11.71 -4.74
C GLU A 7 11.52 -11.52 -3.23
N GLN A 8 12.56 -10.77 -2.84
CA GLN A 8 12.81 -10.39 -1.43
C GLN A 8 12.04 -9.14 -0.98
N PHE A 9 11.15 -8.62 -1.83
CA PHE A 9 10.28 -7.50 -1.49
C PHE A 9 8.81 -7.92 -1.61
N LEU A 10 8.06 -7.76 -0.52
CA LEU A 10 6.61 -7.72 -0.59
C LEU A 10 6.17 -6.26 -0.64
N ILE A 11 5.45 -5.89 -1.72
CA ILE A 11 4.83 -4.58 -1.86
C ILE A 11 3.32 -4.78 -1.76
N LEU A 12 2.69 -4.09 -0.81
CA LEU A 12 1.26 -4.18 -0.53
C LEU A 12 0.61 -2.82 -0.71
N ARG A 13 -0.63 -2.81 -1.20
CA ARG A 13 -1.49 -1.63 -1.18
C ARG A 13 -1.97 -1.39 0.24
N SER A 14 -1.83 -0.17 0.75
CA SER A 14 -2.35 0.17 2.07
C SER A 14 -3.88 0.13 2.10
N GLU A 15 -4.53 0.43 0.97
CA GLU A 15 -5.98 0.33 0.80
C GLU A 15 -6.47 -1.11 1.00
N ASP A 16 -5.74 -2.10 0.50
CA ASP A 16 -6.06 -3.52 0.73
C ASP A 16 -5.87 -3.89 2.20
N LEU A 17 -4.79 -3.39 2.84
CA LEU A 17 -4.58 -3.59 4.28
C LEU A 17 -5.73 -3.01 5.12
N TYR A 18 -6.29 -1.85 4.74
CA TYR A 18 -7.35 -1.20 5.50
C TYR A 18 -8.75 -1.78 5.25
N ASN A 19 -8.98 -2.33 4.06
CA ASN A 19 -10.29 -2.84 3.62
C ASN A 19 -10.41 -4.37 3.72
N GLN A 20 -9.28 -5.08 3.65
CA GLN A 20 -9.16 -6.54 3.61
C GLN A 20 -7.96 -6.99 4.46
N THR A 21 -7.92 -6.55 5.73
CA THR A 21 -6.76 -6.74 6.63
C THR A 21 -6.33 -8.20 6.73
N ASP A 22 -7.25 -9.13 6.97
CA ASP A 22 -6.99 -10.56 7.18
C ASP A 22 -6.28 -11.17 5.96
N LYS A 23 -6.83 -10.90 4.77
CA LYS A 23 -6.29 -11.37 3.49
C LYS A 23 -4.92 -10.77 3.20
N THR A 24 -4.74 -9.49 3.52
CA THR A 24 -3.46 -8.80 3.33
C THR A 24 -2.40 -9.34 4.29
N MET A 25 -2.77 -9.60 5.55
CA MET A 25 -1.88 -10.19 6.56
C MET A 25 -1.51 -11.63 6.20
N GLN A 26 -2.42 -12.41 5.61
CA GLN A 26 -2.07 -13.72 5.07
C GLN A 26 -0.93 -13.64 4.05
N GLN A 27 -0.96 -12.67 3.13
CA GLN A 27 0.15 -12.47 2.18
C GLN A 27 1.48 -12.15 2.89
N VAL A 28 1.43 -11.41 4.01
CA VAL A 28 2.61 -11.13 4.83
C VAL A 28 3.15 -12.41 5.46
N TYR A 29 2.30 -13.24 6.06
CA TYR A 29 2.72 -14.50 6.68
C TYR A 29 3.30 -15.48 5.66
N ASP A 30 2.64 -15.62 4.50
CA ASP A 30 3.09 -16.47 3.41
C ASP A 30 4.47 -16.00 2.89
N PHE A 31 4.67 -14.68 2.74
CA PHE A 31 5.95 -14.09 2.33
C PHE A 31 7.07 -14.30 3.35
N LEU A 32 6.74 -14.29 4.65
CA LEU A 32 7.70 -14.52 5.73
C LEU A 32 7.93 -16.01 6.03
N GLU A 33 7.22 -16.91 5.34
CA GLU A 33 7.25 -18.36 5.55
C GLU A 33 6.92 -18.76 7.00
N ILE A 34 5.94 -18.09 7.60
CA ILE A 34 5.44 -18.41 8.95
C ILE A 34 3.98 -18.84 8.93
N ASP A 35 3.56 -19.52 10.00
CA ASP A 35 2.18 -19.96 10.16
C ASP A 35 1.20 -18.78 10.08
N ASN A 36 0.14 -18.96 9.30
CA ASN A 36 -0.89 -17.95 9.15
C ASN A 36 -1.65 -17.78 10.48
N TYR A 37 -1.77 -16.53 10.92
CA TYR A 37 -2.46 -16.18 12.15
C TYR A 37 -3.55 -15.13 11.90
N SER A 38 -4.81 -15.57 11.92
CA SER A 38 -5.97 -14.69 11.79
C SER A 38 -6.42 -14.19 13.15
N LEU A 39 -6.53 -12.87 13.29
CA LEU A 39 -7.18 -12.26 14.45
C LEU A 39 -8.70 -12.24 14.26
N PRO A 40 -9.49 -12.37 15.33
CA PRO A 40 -10.95 -12.22 15.24
C PRO A 40 -11.39 -10.81 14.82
N ILE A 41 -10.58 -9.80 15.16
CA ILE A 41 -10.79 -8.40 14.83
C ILE A 41 -9.46 -7.69 14.59
N TYR A 42 -9.45 -6.75 13.65
CA TYR A 42 -8.32 -5.84 13.40
C TYR A 42 -8.74 -4.41 13.74
N PRO A 43 -8.57 -3.97 15.00
CA PRO A 43 -9.00 -2.64 15.41
C PRO A 43 -8.11 -1.57 14.79
N LYS A 44 -8.72 -0.52 14.23
CA LYS A 44 -8.00 0.71 13.85
C LYS A 44 -7.71 1.51 15.11
N LEU A 45 -6.46 1.51 15.54
CA LEU A 45 -5.99 2.24 16.73
C LEU A 45 -5.24 3.50 16.33
N ASN A 46 -5.36 4.57 17.13
CA ASN A 46 -4.62 5.82 16.95
C ASN A 46 -4.77 6.47 15.55
N SER A 47 -5.95 6.35 14.93
CA SER A 47 -6.22 6.99 13.64
C SER A 47 -6.15 8.51 13.79
N GLY A 48 -5.17 9.13 13.13
CA GLY A 48 -5.09 10.59 13.01
C GLY A 48 -6.20 11.15 12.13
N SER A 49 -6.59 12.40 12.38
CA SER A 49 -7.45 13.17 11.49
C SER A 49 -6.63 14.19 10.70
N TYR A 50 -6.97 14.36 9.43
CA TYR A 50 -6.38 15.38 8.55
C TYR A 50 -7.47 16.29 8.02
N GLU A 51 -7.22 17.61 8.03
CA GLU A 51 -8.12 18.58 7.40
C GLU A 51 -8.03 18.48 5.88
N LYS A 52 -9.17 18.36 5.20
CA LYS A 52 -9.26 18.19 3.73
C LYS A 52 -9.19 19.52 2.95
N ASN A 53 -8.80 20.62 3.59
CA ASN A 53 -9.23 21.95 3.14
C ASN A 53 -8.40 22.61 2.02
N ASN A 54 -7.48 21.89 1.35
CA ASN A 54 -6.69 22.47 0.26
C ASN A 54 -6.71 21.63 -1.02
N ASN A 55 -7.85 21.67 -1.72
CA ASN A 55 -8.05 20.96 -2.99
C ASN A 55 -7.05 21.39 -4.07
N GLU A 56 -6.64 22.66 -4.11
CA GLU A 56 -5.68 23.16 -5.12
C GLU A 56 -4.29 22.54 -4.89
N LEU A 57 -3.82 22.52 -3.64
CA LEU A 57 -2.55 21.88 -3.30
C LEU A 57 -2.61 20.37 -3.56
N HIS A 58 -3.72 19.73 -3.21
CA HIS A 58 -3.91 18.31 -3.49
C HIS A 58 -3.81 18.01 -4.99
N GLN A 59 -4.52 18.76 -5.84
CA GLN A 59 -4.45 18.60 -7.29
C GLN A 59 -3.04 18.85 -7.83
N LYS A 60 -2.34 19.86 -7.30
CA LYS A 60 -0.95 20.15 -7.69
C LYS A 60 -0.02 18.98 -7.38
N LEU A 61 -0.17 18.37 -6.20
CA LEU A 61 0.63 17.22 -5.79
C LEU A 61 0.27 15.97 -6.59
N SER A 62 -1.02 15.69 -6.80
CA SER A 62 -1.51 14.61 -7.66
C SER A 62 -0.90 14.71 -9.06
N ASN A 63 -1.01 15.88 -9.72
CA ASN A 63 -0.43 16.11 -11.04
C ASN A 63 1.09 15.92 -11.06
N PHE A 64 1.78 16.38 -10.00
CA PHE A 64 3.22 16.23 -9.88
C PHE A 64 3.65 14.76 -9.75
N PHE A 65 2.95 13.97 -8.93
CA PHE A 65 3.31 12.57 -8.68
C PHE A 65 2.80 11.60 -9.75
N GLN A 66 1.77 11.94 -10.52
CA GLN A 66 1.20 11.08 -11.56
C GLN A 66 2.25 10.39 -12.47
N PRO A 67 3.23 11.09 -13.10
CA PRO A 67 4.22 10.43 -13.93
C PRO A 67 5.17 9.51 -13.15
N HIS A 68 5.40 9.78 -11.87
CA HIS A 68 6.21 8.91 -10.99
C HIS A 68 5.43 7.66 -10.57
N ASN A 69 4.15 7.83 -10.25
CA ASN A 69 3.25 6.73 -9.92
C ASN A 69 3.10 5.76 -11.09
N ARG A 70 2.93 6.24 -12.33
CA ARG A 70 2.93 5.36 -13.51
C ARG A 70 4.23 4.58 -13.67
N LYS A 71 5.38 5.24 -13.53
CA LYS A 71 6.69 4.54 -13.60
C LYS A 71 6.81 3.46 -12.53
N LEU A 72 6.30 3.71 -11.33
CA LEU A 72 6.28 2.75 -10.24
C LEU A 72 5.34 1.57 -10.55
N GLU A 73 4.13 1.86 -11.01
CA GLU A 73 3.15 0.85 -11.43
C GLU A 73 3.72 -0.07 -12.52
N ASP A 74 4.30 0.51 -13.57
CA ASP A 74 4.92 -0.24 -14.66
C ASP A 74 6.11 -1.08 -14.16
N TYR A 75 6.93 -0.52 -13.27
CA TYR A 75 8.07 -1.23 -12.68
C TYR A 75 7.65 -2.39 -11.79
N LEU A 76 6.56 -2.24 -11.03
CA LEU A 76 6.05 -3.27 -10.12
C LEU A 76 5.09 -4.26 -10.78
N GLY A 77 4.53 -3.92 -11.96
CA GLY A 77 3.42 -4.66 -12.56
C GLY A 77 2.14 -4.59 -11.73
N MET A 78 1.95 -3.51 -10.96
CA MET A 78 0.85 -3.33 -10.01
C MET A 78 0.06 -2.07 -10.35
N LYS A 79 -1.23 -2.05 -9.99
CA LYS A 79 -2.06 -0.84 -10.03
C LYS A 79 -2.39 -0.39 -8.63
N PHE A 80 -2.13 0.89 -8.37
CA PHE A 80 -2.44 1.53 -7.10
C PHE A 80 -3.66 2.43 -7.17
N ASP A 81 -4.02 2.89 -8.38
CA ASP A 81 -5.20 3.73 -8.63
C ASP A 81 -5.17 5.04 -7.83
N TRP A 82 -3.96 5.56 -7.58
CA TRP A 82 -3.78 6.86 -6.93
C TRP A 82 -4.05 7.99 -7.92
N GLU A 83 -5.01 8.85 -7.57
CA GLU A 83 -5.36 10.07 -8.31
C GLU A 83 -4.40 11.22 -8.01
#